data_AF-A0A4Q1S2M3-F1
#
_entry.id   AF-A0A4Q1S2M3-F1
#
_cell.length_a   1.000
_cell.length_b   1.000
_cell.length_c   1.000
_cell.angle_alpha   90.00
_cell.angle_beta   90.00
_cell.angle_gamma   90.00
#
_symmetry.space_group_name_H-M   'P 1'
#
loop_
_entity.id
_entity.type
_entity.pdbx_description
1 polymer ?
#
loop_
_entity_poly.entity_id
_entity_poly.type
_entity_poly.pdbx_seq_one_letter_code
_entity_poly.pdbx_strand_id
1 'polypeptide(L)'
;MAAALIFSVTAGLAVTGCGSSRMAALHANCTTKGLRWKLTVLKKKPHTPHRDARLSVVNTGDKPCVFRGFPAFEVHLGKGPESDAHGHGRIMPIDLRRGGTVVTSLRYKDCRKGAASDPFMISNDVAVVSAPRDYPGRRAVEVRDEAGKRQAMNVCAASIWMGAPYEAAE
;
A
#
# COMPACT_ATOMS: atom_id res chain seq x y z
N MET A 1 -35.98 71.91 -18.44
CA MET A 1 -35.08 71.86 -17.27
C MET A 1 -34.61 70.42 -17.10
N ALA A 2 -33.30 70.21 -17.23
CA ALA A 2 -32.65 68.91 -17.10
C ALA A 2 -32.47 68.56 -15.62
N ALA A 3 -32.68 67.29 -15.25
CA ALA A 3 -32.32 66.75 -13.96
C ALA A 3 -31.67 65.38 -14.16
N ALA A 4 -30.34 65.36 -14.05
CA ALA A 4 -29.53 64.16 -13.93
C ALA A 4 -29.30 63.87 -12.45
N LEU A 5 -29.36 62.61 -12.00
CA LEU A 5 -28.85 62.19 -10.69
C LEU A 5 -28.46 60.69 -10.67
N ILE A 6 -27.18 60.47 -11.01
CA ILE A 6 -26.15 59.64 -10.35
C ILE A 6 -26.57 58.22 -9.88
N PHE A 7 -26.10 57.21 -10.62
CA PHE A 7 -26.00 55.82 -10.16
C PHE A 7 -24.72 55.62 -9.34
N SER A 8 -24.89 55.30 -8.05
CA SER A 8 -23.80 54.90 -7.16
C SER A 8 -23.46 53.42 -7.38
N VAL A 9 -22.31 53.12 -7.98
CA VAL A 9 -21.81 51.74 -8.10
C VAL A 9 -21.04 51.39 -6.83
N THR A 10 -21.66 50.59 -5.95
CA THR A 10 -20.97 49.93 -4.83
C THR A 10 -20.06 48.84 -5.38
N ALA A 11 -18.75 49.10 -5.40
CA ALA A 11 -17.72 48.09 -5.62
C ALA A 11 -17.69 47.13 -4.42
N GLY A 12 -18.31 45.96 -4.58
CA GLY A 12 -18.17 44.84 -3.65
C GLY A 12 -16.74 44.30 -3.71
N LEU A 13 -15.99 44.44 -2.61
CA LEU A 13 -14.73 43.73 -2.40
C LEU A 13 -15.04 42.24 -2.23
N ALA A 14 -15.03 41.51 -3.35
CA ALA A 14 -15.00 40.06 -3.34
C ALA A 14 -13.65 39.63 -2.73
N VAL A 15 -13.68 39.12 -1.50
CA VAL A 15 -12.56 38.38 -0.91
C VAL A 15 -12.44 37.07 -1.69
N THR A 16 -11.66 37.09 -2.77
CA THR A 16 -11.16 35.88 -3.41
C THR A 16 -10.10 35.31 -2.47
N GLY A 17 -10.56 34.54 -1.47
CA GLY A 17 -9.72 33.64 -0.71
C GLY A 17 -9.15 32.60 -1.66
N CYS A 18 -8.06 32.94 -2.35
CA CYS A 18 -7.24 32.03 -3.13
C CYS A 18 -6.39 31.20 -2.16
N GLY A 19 -7.08 30.42 -1.33
CA GLY A 19 -6.50 29.38 -0.51
C GLY A 19 -6.04 28.26 -1.44
N SER A 20 -4.76 28.32 -1.80
CA SER A 20 -4.06 27.29 -2.57
C SER A 20 -4.47 25.88 -2.16
N SER A 21 -4.58 25.02 -3.16
CA SER A 21 -4.79 23.58 -3.25
C SER A 21 -3.91 22.67 -2.35
N ARG A 22 -3.43 23.15 -1.21
CA ARG A 22 -2.63 22.44 -0.20
C ARG A 22 -3.46 21.80 0.93
N MET A 23 -4.74 21.54 0.72
CA MET A 23 -5.52 20.71 1.64
C MET A 23 -5.26 19.20 1.41
N ALA A 24 -3.99 18.81 1.47
CA ALA A 24 -3.54 17.40 1.54
C ALA A 24 -3.84 16.76 2.94
N ALA A 25 -4.85 17.26 3.66
CA ALA A 25 -5.00 17.03 5.10
C ALA A 25 -6.44 16.85 5.61
N LEU A 26 -7.42 16.57 4.75
CA LEU A 26 -8.82 16.31 5.17
C LEU A 26 -9.30 14.88 4.94
N HIS A 27 -8.51 14.02 4.29
CA HIS A 27 -8.90 12.63 4.06
C HIS A 27 -8.57 11.76 5.28
N ALA A 28 -9.50 10.88 5.66
CA ALA A 28 -9.27 9.85 6.66
C ALA A 28 -8.15 8.89 6.21
N ASN A 29 -7.52 8.19 7.16
CA ASN A 29 -6.58 7.12 6.82
C ASN A 29 -7.30 6.02 6.05
N CYS A 30 -6.61 5.39 5.11
CA CYS A 30 -7.14 4.20 4.45
C CYS A 30 -7.32 3.07 5.47
N THR A 31 -8.46 2.38 5.41
CA THR A 31 -8.72 1.18 6.23
C THR A 31 -8.55 -0.07 5.39
N THR A 32 -8.12 -1.16 6.00
CA THR A 32 -7.87 -2.46 5.36
C THR A 32 -9.13 -2.98 4.65
N LYS A 33 -10.32 -2.71 5.22
CA LYS A 33 -11.62 -3.06 4.63
C LYS A 33 -11.93 -2.27 3.35
N GLY A 34 -11.50 -1.01 3.26
CA GLY A 34 -11.70 -0.17 2.08
C GLY A 34 -10.74 -0.49 0.92
N LEU A 35 -9.76 -1.37 1.16
CA LEU A 35 -8.70 -1.67 0.21
C LEU A 35 -8.84 -3.08 -0.35
N ARG A 36 -8.60 -3.21 -1.66
CA ARG A 36 -8.42 -4.50 -2.32
C ARG A 36 -6.93 -4.80 -2.41
N TRP A 37 -6.55 -6.00 -1.99
CA TRP A 37 -5.16 -6.43 -1.89
C TRP A 37 -4.87 -7.51 -2.92
N LYS A 38 -3.72 -7.40 -3.60
CA LYS A 38 -3.19 -8.42 -4.49
C LYS A 38 -1.72 -8.63 -4.19
N LEU A 39 -1.36 -9.89 -3.94
CA LEU A 39 0.01 -10.30 -3.70
C LEU A 39 0.51 -11.15 -4.85
N THR A 40 1.58 -10.70 -5.50
CA THR A 40 2.18 -11.37 -6.65
C THR A 40 3.64 -11.68 -6.40
N VAL A 41 4.01 -12.97 -6.38
CA VAL A 41 5.41 -13.40 -6.38
C VAL A 41 5.95 -13.30 -7.80
N LEU A 42 7.03 -12.54 -7.97
CA LEU A 42 7.63 -12.29 -9.27
C LEU A 42 8.48 -13.48 -9.71
N LYS A 43 8.75 -13.64 -11.01
CA LYS A 43 9.69 -14.65 -11.50
C LYS A 43 11.05 -14.50 -10.82
N LYS A 44 11.63 -15.64 -10.41
CA LYS A 44 12.96 -15.65 -9.77
C LYS A 44 14.00 -15.22 -10.79
N LYS A 45 14.82 -14.24 -10.41
CA LYS A 45 15.99 -13.88 -11.21
C LYS A 45 17.02 -15.03 -11.15
N PRO A 46 17.76 -15.29 -12.22
CA PRO A 46 18.85 -16.26 -12.18
C PRO A 46 19.89 -15.92 -11.10
N HIS A 47 20.54 -16.93 -10.53
CA HIS A 47 21.69 -16.80 -9.63
C HIS A 47 21.50 -15.94 -8.35
N THR A 48 20.26 -15.67 -7.93
CA THR A 48 19.99 -14.97 -6.66
C THR A 48 19.42 -15.92 -5.59
N PRO A 49 19.84 -15.78 -4.31
CA PRO A 49 19.20 -16.45 -3.19
C PRO A 49 17.86 -15.78 -2.81
N HIS A 50 17.52 -14.65 -3.41
CA HIS A 50 16.31 -13.90 -3.09
C HIS A 50 15.17 -14.15 -4.08
N ARG A 51 13.96 -13.92 -3.59
CA ARG A 51 12.76 -13.78 -4.41
C ARG A 51 12.17 -12.39 -4.17
N ASP A 52 11.64 -11.83 -5.24
CA ASP A 52 10.92 -10.57 -5.21
C ASP A 52 9.41 -10.86 -5.29
N ALA A 53 8.61 -10.05 -4.61
CA ALA A 53 7.16 -10.05 -4.68
C ALA A 53 6.64 -8.61 -4.72
N ARG A 54 5.37 -8.46 -5.11
CA ARG A 54 4.69 -7.17 -5.23
C ARG A 54 3.38 -7.25 -4.47
N LEU A 55 3.17 -6.28 -3.58
CA LEU A 55 1.90 -6.02 -2.94
C LEU A 55 1.24 -4.83 -3.63
N SER A 56 0.12 -5.08 -4.30
CA SER A 56 -0.70 -4.05 -4.93
C SER A 56 -1.96 -3.82 -4.11
N VAL A 57 -2.30 -2.56 -3.91
CA VAL A 57 -3.40 -2.12 -3.05
C VAL A 57 -4.24 -1.13 -3.82
N VAL A 58 -5.54 -1.41 -3.98
CA VAL A 58 -6.48 -0.52 -4.70
C VAL A 58 -7.48 0.04 -3.72
N ASN A 59 -7.71 1.35 -3.73
CA ASN A 59 -8.81 1.94 -2.96
C ASN A 59 -10.16 1.61 -3.62
N THR A 60 -10.91 0.73 -2.97
CA THR A 60 -12.27 0.35 -3.38
C THR A 60 -13.35 1.01 -2.53
N GLY A 61 -12.96 1.85 -1.58
CA GLY A 61 -13.86 2.66 -0.79
C GLY A 61 -14.62 3.68 -1.64
N ASP A 62 -15.67 4.23 -1.03
CA ASP A 62 -16.48 5.30 -1.61
C ASP A 62 -15.77 6.66 -1.60
N LYS A 63 -14.83 6.86 -0.66
CA LYS A 63 -14.12 8.12 -0.44
C LYS A 63 -12.61 8.01 -0.69
N PRO A 64 -11.95 9.11 -1.09
CA PRO A 64 -10.49 9.21 -1.04
C PRO A 64 -10.00 9.05 0.40
N CYS A 65 -8.81 8.47 0.56
CA CYS A 65 -8.16 8.22 1.84
C CYS A 65 -6.66 8.46 1.74
N VAL A 66 -5.98 8.63 2.88
CA VAL A 66 -4.51 8.77 2.91
C VAL A 66 -3.86 7.46 3.29
N PHE A 67 -2.99 6.94 2.42
CA PHE A 67 -2.15 5.78 2.70
C PHE A 67 -0.85 6.26 3.38
N ARG A 68 -0.76 6.10 4.71
CA ARG A 68 0.26 6.75 5.55
C ARG A 68 1.32 5.78 6.08
N GLY A 69 2.20 5.34 5.18
CA GLY A 69 3.41 4.58 5.52
C GLY A 69 3.40 3.15 5.01
N PHE A 70 4.24 2.30 5.60
CA PHE A 70 4.36 0.90 5.24
C PHE A 70 3.12 0.11 5.70
N PRO A 71 2.49 -0.71 4.83
CA PRO A 71 1.47 -1.65 5.29
C PRO A 71 2.09 -2.72 6.19
N ALA A 72 1.28 -3.31 7.07
CA ALA A 72 1.69 -4.55 7.72
C ALA A 72 1.62 -5.69 6.69
N PHE A 73 2.62 -6.57 6.71
CA PHE A 73 2.66 -7.76 5.86
C PHE A 73 3.39 -8.86 6.60
N GLU A 74 2.72 -10.00 6.74
CA GLU A 74 3.16 -11.09 7.60
C GLU A 74 2.87 -12.43 6.89
N VAL A 75 3.83 -13.34 6.89
CA VAL A 75 3.64 -14.72 6.44
C VAL A 75 3.84 -15.64 7.64
N HIS A 76 2.83 -16.45 7.96
CA HIS A 76 2.85 -17.33 9.12
C HIS A 76 2.68 -18.78 8.69
N LEU A 77 3.22 -19.71 9.47
CA LEU A 77 2.92 -21.14 9.34
C LEU A 77 2.04 -21.62 10.51
N GLY A 78 0.72 -21.40 10.43
CA GLY A 78 -0.21 -21.76 11.51
C GLY A 78 0.10 -20.98 12.81
N LYS A 79 0.39 -21.70 13.90
CA LYS A 79 0.92 -21.12 15.16
C LYS A 79 2.46 -21.11 15.23
N GLY A 80 3.12 -21.51 14.15
CA GLY A 80 4.56 -21.66 14.04
C GLY A 80 5.27 -20.35 13.66
N PRO A 81 6.48 -20.42 13.09
CA PRO A 81 7.29 -19.24 12.80
C PRO A 81 6.56 -18.26 11.88
N GLU A 82 6.85 -16.98 12.09
CA GLU A 82 6.35 -15.85 11.31
C GLU A 82 7.50 -15.09 10.68
N SER A 83 7.23 -14.47 9.53
CA SER A 83 8.15 -13.53 8.92
C SER A 83 7.40 -12.28 8.53
N ASP A 84 7.81 -11.20 9.17
CA ASP A 84 7.22 -9.88 9.00
C ASP A 84 8.03 -9.07 8.01
N ALA A 85 7.34 -8.21 7.28
CA ALA A 85 7.97 -7.28 6.38
C ALA A 85 8.30 -5.96 7.09
N HIS A 86 9.56 -5.56 6.97
CA HIS A 86 10.04 -4.30 7.52
C HIS A 86 10.36 -3.32 6.40
N GLY A 87 9.73 -2.15 6.51
CA GLY A 87 9.96 -1.02 5.63
C GLY A 87 11.25 -0.29 5.95
N HIS A 88 12.03 0.04 4.93
CA HIS A 88 13.19 0.92 5.06
C HIS A 88 13.08 2.12 4.12
N GLY A 89 13.57 3.27 4.58
CA GLY A 89 13.59 4.51 3.81
C GLY A 89 12.48 5.49 4.16
N ARG A 90 12.41 6.59 3.40
CA ARG A 90 11.48 7.69 3.67
C ARG A 90 10.12 7.41 3.03
N ILE A 91 9.06 7.48 3.84
CA ILE A 91 7.68 7.38 3.37
C ILE A 91 7.09 8.77 3.18
N MET A 92 6.30 8.93 2.12
CA MET A 92 5.46 10.10 1.91
C MET A 92 3.98 9.65 2.01
N PRO A 93 3.10 10.42 2.66
CA PRO A 93 1.67 10.16 2.59
C PRO A 93 1.19 10.20 1.14
N ILE A 94 0.36 9.22 0.76
CA ILE A 94 -0.22 9.13 -0.59
C ILE A 94 -1.73 9.40 -0.46
N ASP A 95 -2.22 10.45 -1.12
CA ASP A 95 -3.65 10.73 -1.24
C ASP A 95 -4.28 9.79 -2.26
N LEU A 96 -4.83 8.68 -1.79
CA LEU A 96 -5.33 7.61 -2.63
C LEU A 96 -6.81 7.82 -2.99
N ARG A 97 -7.05 8.27 -4.22
CA ARG A 97 -8.40 8.40 -4.78
C ARG A 97 -9.06 7.03 -4.94
N ARG A 98 -10.39 6.99 -5.04
CA ARG A 98 -11.11 5.76 -5.42
C ARG A 98 -10.58 5.23 -6.75
N GLY A 99 -10.27 3.94 -6.80
CA GLY A 99 -9.63 3.29 -7.95
C GLY A 99 -8.11 3.46 -8.01
N GLY A 100 -7.54 4.40 -7.25
CA GLY A 100 -6.09 4.61 -7.18
C GLY A 100 -5.37 3.38 -6.63
N THR A 101 -4.15 3.16 -7.13
CA THR A 101 -3.35 1.98 -6.81
C THR A 101 -2.03 2.36 -6.13
N VAL A 102 -1.75 1.74 -5.00
CA VAL A 102 -0.44 1.77 -4.33
C VAL A 102 0.28 0.45 -4.58
N VAL A 103 1.56 0.52 -4.90
CA VAL A 103 2.43 -0.63 -5.05
C VAL A 103 3.54 -0.59 -4.02
N THR A 104 3.82 -1.74 -3.43
CA THR A 104 4.91 -1.95 -2.48
C THR A 104 5.71 -3.17 -2.92
N SER A 105 7.04 -3.01 -3.07
CA SER A 105 7.94 -4.12 -3.39
C SER A 105 8.32 -4.88 -2.13
N LEU A 106 8.34 -6.21 -2.22
CA LEU A 106 8.79 -7.12 -1.18
C LEU A 106 9.98 -7.93 -1.69
N ARG A 107 10.97 -8.19 -0.83
CA ARG A 107 12.10 -9.06 -1.14
C ARG A 107 12.45 -9.92 0.06
N TYR A 108 12.62 -11.21 -0.18
CA TYR A 108 12.92 -12.17 0.88
C TYR A 108 13.95 -13.19 0.41
N LYS A 109 14.63 -13.84 1.36
CA LYS A 109 15.50 -14.99 1.06
C LYS A 109 14.62 -16.19 0.75
N ASP A 110 14.74 -16.71 -0.47
CA ASP A 110 13.95 -17.82 -0.98
C ASP A 110 14.59 -19.13 -0.53
N CYS A 111 13.82 -20.04 0.06
CA CYS A 111 14.34 -21.34 0.44
C CYS A 111 14.87 -22.09 -0.79
N ARG A 112 16.06 -22.69 -0.68
CA ARG A 112 16.56 -23.58 -1.73
C ARG A 112 15.71 -24.85 -1.73
N LYS A 113 15.36 -25.35 -2.93
CA LYS A 113 14.72 -26.66 -3.07
C LYS A 113 15.61 -27.72 -2.41
N GLY A 114 15.05 -28.52 -1.51
CA GLY A 114 15.79 -29.57 -0.79
C GLY A 114 16.71 -29.07 0.32
N ALA A 115 16.61 -27.80 0.74
CA ALA A 115 17.28 -27.36 1.95
C ALA A 115 16.71 -28.11 3.17
N ALA A 116 17.61 -28.55 4.07
CA ALA A 116 17.22 -29.03 5.40
C ALA A 116 16.43 -27.95 6.16
N SER A 117 15.65 -28.33 7.17
CA SER A 117 14.77 -27.43 7.92
C SER A 117 15.54 -26.23 8.49
N ASP A 118 15.47 -25.08 7.82
CA ASP A 118 15.90 -23.80 8.37
C ASP A 118 14.87 -23.45 9.47
N PRO A 119 15.28 -23.05 10.68
CA PRO A 119 14.34 -22.70 11.75
C PRO A 119 13.42 -21.53 11.37
N PHE A 120 13.80 -20.74 10.36
CA PHE A 120 13.00 -19.66 9.80
C PHE A 120 12.30 -20.05 8.49
N MET A 121 12.26 -21.35 8.15
CA MET A 121 11.57 -21.82 6.96
C MET A 121 10.06 -21.68 7.13
N ILE A 122 9.49 -20.72 6.43
CA ILE A 122 8.05 -20.48 6.36
C ILE A 122 7.63 -20.67 4.91
N SER A 123 6.72 -21.62 4.69
CA SER A 123 6.12 -21.88 3.39
C SER A 123 4.62 -21.75 3.51
N ASN A 124 4.04 -20.69 2.97
CA ASN A 124 2.60 -20.51 2.92
C ASN A 124 2.17 -19.80 1.64
N ASP A 125 0.97 -20.12 1.16
CA ASP A 125 0.32 -19.46 0.03
C ASP A 125 -0.76 -18.46 0.45
N VAL A 126 -0.80 -18.14 1.74
CA VAL A 126 -1.58 -17.05 2.33
C VAL A 126 -0.65 -16.15 3.13
N ALA A 127 -0.80 -14.84 2.95
CA ALA A 127 -0.19 -13.81 3.78
C ALA A 127 -1.28 -13.01 4.50
N VAL A 128 -0.92 -12.35 5.59
CA VAL A 128 -1.80 -11.41 6.30
C VAL A 128 -1.30 -9.98 6.04
N VAL A 129 -2.22 -9.08 5.73
CA VAL A 129 -1.92 -7.68 5.45
C VAL A 129 -2.82 -6.74 6.24
N SER A 130 -2.35 -5.52 6.45
CA SER A 130 -3.12 -4.42 7.03
C SER A 130 -2.71 -3.08 6.42
N ALA A 131 -3.66 -2.15 6.31
CA ALA A 131 -3.37 -0.77 5.97
C ALA A 131 -2.48 -0.14 7.07
N PRO A 132 -1.63 0.85 6.71
CA PRO A 132 -0.82 1.53 7.69
C PRO A 132 -1.68 2.11 8.83
N ARG A 133 -1.34 1.76 10.07
CA ARG A 133 -2.03 2.23 11.30
C ARG A 133 -3.49 1.78 11.43
N ASP A 134 -3.92 0.76 10.70
CA ASP A 134 -5.26 0.17 10.81
C ASP A 134 -5.23 -1.15 11.59
N TYR A 135 -4.48 -1.23 12.70
CA TYR A 135 -4.50 -2.40 13.58
C TYR A 135 -5.71 -2.32 14.52
N PRO A 136 -6.53 -3.38 14.69
CA PRO A 136 -6.31 -4.79 14.30
C PRO A 136 -6.91 -5.22 12.96
N GLY A 137 -7.20 -4.32 12.03
CA GLY A 137 -7.71 -4.61 10.69
C GLY A 137 -6.76 -5.50 9.88
N ARG A 138 -6.88 -6.82 10.02
CA ARG A 138 -6.07 -7.83 9.34
C ARG A 138 -6.85 -8.48 8.21
N ARG A 139 -6.21 -8.72 7.08
CA ARG A 139 -6.80 -9.40 5.92
C ARG A 139 -5.90 -10.51 5.43
N ALA A 140 -6.44 -11.72 5.32
CA ALA A 140 -5.77 -12.81 4.60
C ALA A 140 -5.83 -12.57 3.08
N VAL A 141 -4.70 -12.74 2.41
CA VAL A 141 -4.54 -12.56 0.96
C VAL A 141 -3.80 -13.76 0.41
N GLU A 142 -4.36 -14.35 -0.64
CA GLU A 142 -3.71 -15.44 -1.36
C GLU A 142 -2.49 -14.94 -2.13
N VAL A 143 -1.42 -15.71 -2.04
CA VAL A 143 -0.20 -15.50 -2.80
C VAL A 143 -0.41 -16.08 -4.20
N ARG A 144 -0.25 -15.23 -5.21
CA ARG A 144 -0.33 -15.63 -6.62
C ARG A 144 1.00 -15.38 -7.34
N ASP A 145 1.27 -16.08 -8.43
CA ASP A 145 2.36 -15.77 -9.35
C ASP A 145 1.94 -14.71 -10.39
N GLU A 146 2.85 -14.35 -11.28
CA GLU A 146 2.58 -13.38 -12.36
C GLU A 146 1.50 -13.85 -13.35
N ALA A 147 1.26 -15.17 -13.45
CA ALA A 147 0.20 -15.76 -14.26
C ALA A 147 -1.13 -15.91 -13.48
N GLY A 148 -1.20 -15.45 -12.23
CA GLY A 148 -2.38 -15.55 -11.37
C GLY A 148 -2.58 -16.92 -10.72
N LYS A 149 -1.63 -17.85 -10.87
CA LYS A 149 -1.69 -19.18 -10.25
C LYS A 149 -1.32 -19.07 -8.78
N ARG A 150 -1.97 -19.89 -7.95
CA ARG A 150 -1.63 -19.98 -6.52
C ARG A 150 -0.20 -20.50 -6.37
N GLN A 151 0.59 -19.82 -5.54
CA GLN A 151 2.00 -20.17 -5.32
C GLN A 151 2.35 -19.90 -3.86
N ALA A 152 3.14 -20.76 -3.22
CA ALA A 152 3.66 -20.49 -1.88
C ALA A 152 4.82 -19.47 -1.90
N MET A 153 4.87 -18.60 -0.90
CA MET A 153 6.09 -17.87 -0.51
C MET A 153 6.92 -18.78 0.39
N ASN A 154 8.12 -19.15 -0.06
CA ASN A 154 9.07 -19.96 0.71
C ASN A 154 10.14 -19.05 1.30
N VAL A 155 9.88 -18.51 2.48
CA VAL A 155 10.76 -17.57 3.18
C VAL A 155 11.73 -18.36 4.06
N CYS A 156 13.04 -18.09 3.92
CA CYS A 156 14.11 -18.65 4.75
C CYS A 156 14.92 -17.52 5.41
N ALA A 157 14.20 -16.62 6.09
CA ALA A 157 14.71 -15.49 6.84
C ALA A 157 13.67 -15.04 7.88
N ALA A 158 14.12 -14.42 8.96
CA ALA A 158 13.22 -13.84 9.95
C ALA A 158 12.42 -12.66 9.38
N SER A 159 13.02 -11.87 8.48
CA SER A 159 12.42 -10.64 7.95
C SER A 159 12.29 -10.61 6.43
N ILE A 160 11.19 -10.03 5.97
CA ILE A 160 10.98 -9.65 4.57
C ILE A 160 11.33 -8.16 4.42
N TRP A 161 12.06 -7.81 3.37
CA TRP A 161 12.40 -6.42 3.07
C TRP A 161 11.25 -5.76 2.31
N MET A 162 10.77 -4.61 2.80
CA MET A 162 9.71 -3.84 2.18
C MET A 162 10.24 -2.49 1.65
N GLY A 163 10.02 -2.23 0.37
CA GLY A 163 10.31 -0.93 -0.25
C GLY A 163 9.25 0.11 0.10
N ALA A 164 9.60 1.40 0.01
CA ALA A 164 8.64 2.48 0.24
C ALA A 164 7.45 2.35 -0.72
N PRO A 165 6.19 2.40 -0.21
CA PRO A 165 5.01 2.39 -1.06
C PRO A 165 4.99 3.62 -1.97
N TYR A 166 4.54 3.42 -3.20
CA TYR A 166 4.37 4.49 -4.18
C TYR A 166 3.04 4.33 -4.93
N GLU A 167 2.49 5.43 -5.40
CA GLU A 167 1.31 5.42 -6.27
C GLU A 167 1.73 4.96 -7.67
N ALA A 168 1.07 3.93 -8.19
CA ALA A 168 1.28 3.47 -9.55
C ALA A 168 0.36 4.25 -10.49
N ALA A 169 0.94 4.80 -11.56
CA ALA A 169 0.15 5.31 -12.68
C ALA A 169 -0.54 4.12 -13.39
N GLU A 170 -1.81 4.31 -13.75
CA GLU A 170 -2.55 3.42 -14.65
C GLU A 170 -2.05 3.55 -16.09
#